data_AF-A0A7Z0B769-F1
#
_entry.id   AF-A0A7Z0B769-F1
#
_cell.length_a   1.000
_cell.length_b   1.000
_cell.length_c   1.000
_cell.angle_alpha   90.00
_cell.angle_beta   90.00
_cell.angle_gamma   90.00
#
_symmetry.space_group_name_H-M   'P 1'
#
loop_
_entity.id
_entity.type
_entity.pdbx_description
1 polymer ?
#
loop_
_entity_poly.entity_id
_entity_poly.type
_entity_poly.pdbx_seq_one_letter_code
_entity_poly.pdbx_strand_id
1 'polypeptide(L)' 'MSNREVFEPAVCCATGLCGVDVDPTSVQFSDHLQAVSAAPTSASKKTPPIL' A
#
# COMPACT_ATOMS: atom_id res chain seq x y z
N MET A 1 -8.53 4.96 18.59
CA MET A 1 -8.13 5.18 17.19
C MET A 1 -6.70 4.68 17.05
N SER A 2 -6.48 3.53 16.42
CA SER A 2 -5.14 2.94 16.31
C SER A 2 -4.61 3.20 14.91
N ASN A 3 -3.55 4.03 14.81
CA ASN A 3 -2.88 4.29 13.55
C ASN A 3 -2.10 3.04 13.14
N ARG A 4 -2.34 2.57 11.91
CA ARG A 4 -1.60 1.46 11.30
C ARG A 4 -0.83 2.01 10.12
N GLU A 5 0.49 1.92 10.21
CA GLU A 5 1.39 2.22 9.11
C GLU A 5 1.65 0.94 8.32
N VAL A 6 1.57 1.03 7.00
CA VAL A 6 1.95 -0.09 6.12
C VAL A 6 3.17 0.32 5.32
N PHE A 7 4.22 -0.48 5.44
CA PHE A 7 5.46 -0.35 4.68
C PHE A 7 5.41 -1.27 3.48
N GLU A 8 5.48 -0.67 2.29
CA GLU A 8 5.52 -1.43 1.06
C GLU A 8 6.93 -1.48 0.49
N PRO A 9 7.29 -2.56 -0.20
CA PRO A 9 8.62 -2.71 -0.76
C PRO A 9 8.98 -1.54 -1.68
N ALA A 10 10.27 -1.29 -1.86
CA ALA A 10 10.74 -0.36 -2.85
C ALA A 10 10.40 -0.89 -4.26
N VAL A 11 9.37 -0.32 -4.86
CA VAL A 11 8.86 -0.66 -6.19
C VAL A 11 8.90 0.58 -7.08
N CYS A 12 8.87 0.39 -8.40
CA CYS A 12 8.99 1.49 -9.36
C CYS A 12 7.85 2.53 -9.30
N CYS A 13 6.70 2.22 -8.68
CA CYS A 13 5.54 3.12 -8.57
C CYS A 13 4.81 2.95 -7.23
N ALA A 14 4.07 3.96 -6.78
CA ALA A 14 3.47 4.01 -5.43
C ALA A 14 2.58 2.82 -5.05
N THR A 15 1.92 2.16 -6.00
CA THR A 15 1.09 0.96 -5.77
C THR A 15 1.80 -0.35 -6.09
N GLY A 16 2.96 -0.32 -6.73
CA GLY A 16 3.63 -1.52 -7.24
C GLY A 16 2.95 -2.17 -8.44
N LEU A 17 1.88 -1.58 -8.97
CA LEU A 17 1.08 -2.14 -10.07
C LEU A 17 1.55 -1.69 -11.46
N CYS A 18 2.81 -1.31 -11.61
CA CYS A 18 3.36 -0.86 -12.88
C CYS A 18 4.36 -1.88 -13.44
N GLY A 19 4.11 -2.37 -14.65
CA GLY A 19 4.93 -3.38 -15.31
C GLY A 19 4.11 -4.57 -15.80
N VAL A 20 4.78 -5.54 -16.42
CA VAL A 20 4.16 -6.79 -16.90
C VAL A 20 4.10 -7.87 -15.82
N ASP A 21 4.89 -7.72 -14.75
CA ASP A 21 4.99 -8.62 -13.60
C ASP A 21 4.30 -8.01 -12.37
N VAL A 22 2.98 -7.82 -12.47
CA VAL A 22 2.18 -7.35 -11.34
C VAL A 22 1.91 -8.50 -10.38
N ASP A 23 2.36 -8.38 -9.13
CA ASP A 23 2.06 -9.35 -8.08
C ASP A 23 0.58 -9.24 -7.64
N PRO A 24 -0.21 -10.32 -7.73
CA PRO A 24 -1.64 -10.28 -7.41
C PRO A 24 -1.91 -9.99 -5.93
N THR A 25 -0.97 -10.28 -5.04
CA THR A 25 -1.12 -10.00 -3.60
C THR A 25 -1.04 -8.49 -3.33
N SER A 26 -0.15 -7.78 -4.02
CA SER A 26 -0.04 -6.31 -3.91
C SER A 26 -1.28 -5.58 -4.45
N VAL A 27 -1.95 -6.15 -5.48
CA VAL A 27 -3.25 -5.66 -5.98
C VAL A 27 -4.31 -5.73 -4.88
N GLN A 28 -4.50 -6.91 -4.30
CA GLN A 28 -5.50 -7.14 -3.26
C GLN A 28 -5.26 -6.25 -2.03
N PHE A 29 -4.00 -6.02 -1.67
CA PHE A 29 -3.65 -5.16 -0.54
C PHE A 29 -3.93 -3.69 -0.84
N SER A 30 -3.61 -3.22 -2.05
CA SER A 30 -3.89 -1.84 -2.48
C SER A 30 -5.40 -1.53 -2.52
N ASP A 31 -6.22 -2.46 -2.99
CA ASP A 31 -7.68 -2.33 -2.95
C ASP A 31 -8.21 -2.26 -1.52
N HIS A 32 -7.64 -3.08 -0.63
CA HIS A 32 -8.01 -3.07 0.78
C HIS A 32 -7.62 -1.77 1.47
N LEU A 33 -6.47 -1.17 1.15
CA LEU A 33 -6.10 0.15 1.64
C LEU A 33 -7.11 1.22 1.20
N GLN A 34 -7.58 1.18 -0.04
CA GLN A 34 -8.57 2.13 -0.54
C GLN A 34 -9.92 1.97 0.19
N ALA A 35 -10.37 0.74 0.41
CA ALA A 35 -11.58 0.45 1.17
C ALA A 35 -11.47 0.94 2.64
N VAL A 36 -10.33 0.73 3.29
CA VAL A 36 -10.09 1.18 4.67
C VAL A 36 -9.95 2.70 4.76
N SER A 37 -9.39 3.36 3.73
CA SER A 37 -9.27 4.82 3.68
C SER A 37 -10.62 5.53 3.49
N ALA A 38 -11.58 4.87 2.84
CA ALA A 38 -12.96 5.35 2.70
C ALA A 38 -13.78 5.12 3.98
N ALA A 39 -13.41 4.12 4.79
CA ALA A 39 -13.91 3.96 6.15
C ALA A 39 -13.28 5.05 7.07
N PRO A 40 -13.89 5.39 8.21
CA PRO A 40 -13.40 6.43 9.13
C PRO A 40 -12.04 6.12 9.83
N THR A 41 -11.28 5.16 9.33
CA THR A 41 -9.98 4.72 9.84
C THR A 41 -8.86 5.10 8.86
N SER A 42 -8.09 6.13 9.18
CA SER A 42 -6.96 6.59 8.35
C SER A 42 -5.79 5.59 8.39
N ALA A 43 -5.60 4.81 7.33
CA ALA A 43 -4.37 4.05 7.06
C ALA A 43 -3.49 4.83 6.07
N SER A 44 -2.19 4.95 6.35
CA SER A 44 -1.23 5.66 5.47
C SER A 44 -0.17 4.70 4.94
N LYS A 45 0.00 4.69 3.62
CA LYS A 45 1.04 3.94 2.90
C LYS A 45 2.35 4.73 3.01
N LYS A 46 3.41 4.11 3.51
CA LYS A 46 4.73 4.75 3.65
C LYS A 46 5.79 3.91 2.97
N THR A 47 6.65 4.55 2.18
CA THR A 47 7.85 3.89 1.67
C THR A 47 8.85 3.75 2.82
N PRO A 48 9.46 2.57 3.02
CA PRO A 48 10.47 2.39 4.06
C PRO A 48 11.61 3.38 3.84
N PRO A 49 12.12 4.03 4.90
CA PRO A 49 13.33 4.82 4.79
C PRO A 49 14.46 3.87 4.38
N ILE A 50 15.07 4.14 3.23
CA ILE A 50 16.29 3.45 2.80
C ILE A 50 17.37 3.84 3.81
N LEU A 51 17.92 2.84 4.52
CA LEU A 51 19.19 2.98 5.23
C LEU A 51 20.33 2.97 4.20
#